data_AF-A0A8J5IU45-F1
#
_entry.id   AF-A0A8J5IU45-F1
#
_cell.length_a   1.000
_cell.length_b   1.000
_cell.length_c   1.000
_cell.angle_alpha   90.00
_cell.angle_beta   90.00
_cell.angle_gamma   90.00
#
_symmetry.space_group_name_H-M   'P 1'
#
loop_
_entity.id
_entity.type
_entity.pdbx_description
1 polymer ?
#
loop_
_entity_poly.entity_id
_entity_poly.type
_entity_poly.pdbx_seq_one_letter_code
_entity_poly.pdbx_strand_id
1 'polypeptide(L)'
;MARVAVDAIAKRIVPNVSHLTCVAYGDWSRRKGIKGHAPSPVKGLKQALQKCSTVVSMDEFRTSKLCSQCHQTLSSVRYSVNTKLPRRKKRKGVVLVRNRAEVQFEEKECHGVLRCDYANCTGIET
;
A
#
# COMPACT_ATOMS: atom_id res chain seq x y z
N MET A 1 -5.65 -15.66 18.26
CA MET A 1 -4.95 -15.78 16.95
C MET A 1 -4.44 -14.44 16.39
N ALA A 2 -5.21 -13.34 16.37
CA ALA A 2 -4.77 -12.08 15.74
C ALA A 2 -3.55 -11.38 16.40
N ARG A 3 -3.38 -11.49 17.73
CA ARG A 3 -2.25 -10.84 18.44
C ARG A 3 -0.88 -11.37 18.02
N VAL A 4 -0.76 -12.69 17.76
CA VAL A 4 0.51 -13.34 17.40
C VAL A 4 1.07 -12.79 16.09
N ALA A 5 0.22 -12.58 15.09
CA ALA A 5 0.64 -12.04 13.80
C ALA A 5 1.13 -10.59 13.89
N VAL A 6 0.44 -9.77 14.69
CA VAL A 6 0.81 -8.36 14.90
C VAL A 6 2.13 -8.24 15.66
N ASP A 7 2.32 -9.04 16.71
CA ASP A 7 3.57 -9.06 17.48
C ASP A 7 4.74 -9.55 16.61
N ALA A 8 4.50 -10.52 15.72
CA ALA A 8 5.52 -10.98 14.76
C ALA A 8 5.91 -9.88 13.75
N ILE A 9 4.95 -9.07 13.29
CA ILE A 9 5.23 -7.91 12.43
C ILE A 9 6.03 -6.86 13.21
N ALA A 10 5.62 -6.53 14.45
CA ALA A 10 6.33 -5.56 15.27
C ALA A 10 7.79 -5.99 15.52
N LYS A 11 8.04 -7.28 15.81
CA LYS A 11 9.39 -7.84 15.93
C LYS A 11 10.19 -7.80 14.63
N ARG A 12 9.54 -7.89 13.47
CA ARG A 12 10.23 -7.73 12.18
C ARG A 12 10.65 -6.29 11.90
N ILE A 13 9.83 -5.32 12.34
CA ILE A 13 10.13 -3.88 12.18
C ILE A 13 11.20 -3.44 13.18
N VAL A 14 11.05 -3.84 14.44
CA VAL A 14 11.98 -3.54 15.53
C VAL A 14 12.44 -4.87 16.15
N PRO A 15 13.54 -5.45 15.64
CA PRO A 15 14.04 -6.74 16.13
C PRO A 15 14.50 -6.69 17.58
N ASN A 16 15.15 -5.59 17.97
CA ASN A 16 15.70 -5.38 19.29
C ASN A 16 14.91 -4.31 20.02
N VAL A 17 14.42 -4.63 21.23
CA VAL A 17 13.72 -3.67 22.08
C VAL A 17 14.68 -2.55 22.46
N SER A 18 14.38 -1.33 22.04
CA SER A 18 15.18 -0.15 22.33
C SER A 18 14.34 1.11 22.28
N HIS A 19 14.32 1.86 23.38
CA HIS A 19 13.65 3.16 23.45
C HIS A 19 14.40 4.28 22.72
N LEU A 20 15.65 4.01 22.29
CA LEU A 20 16.39 4.89 21.38
C LEU A 20 15.89 4.77 19.95
N THR A 21 15.29 3.64 19.58
CA THR A 21 14.66 3.46 18.29
C THR A 21 13.32 4.19 18.29
N CYS A 22 13.20 5.20 17.41
CA CYS A 22 11.96 5.94 17.21
C CYS A 22 11.25 5.45 15.93
N VAL A 23 9.99 5.05 16.07
CA VAL A 23 9.12 4.66 14.96
C VAL A 23 8.04 5.72 14.77
N ALA A 24 8.07 6.41 13.64
CA ALA A 24 6.98 7.28 13.21
C ALA A 24 5.80 6.44 12.71
N TYR A 25 4.61 6.66 13.25
CA TYR A 25 3.38 5.97 12.87
C TYR A 25 2.35 6.97 12.36
N GLY A 26 1.89 6.78 11.13
CA GLY A 26 0.93 7.67 10.50
C GLY A 26 -0.45 7.65 11.18
N ASP A 27 -1.03 8.82 11.41
CA ASP A 27 -2.36 8.97 12.00
C ASP A 27 -3.46 8.83 10.94
N TRP A 28 -3.66 7.59 10.49
CA TRP A 28 -4.62 7.30 9.43
C TRP A 28 -6.06 7.59 9.86
N SER A 29 -6.64 8.66 9.32
CA SER A 29 -7.96 9.18 9.70
C SER A 29 -9.16 8.33 9.22
N ARG A 30 -8.96 7.39 8.27
CA ARG A 30 -10.05 6.55 7.77
C ARG A 30 -10.36 5.41 8.75
N ARG A 31 -11.50 5.56 9.43
CA ARG A 31 -12.06 4.53 10.34
C ARG A 31 -12.63 3.31 9.62
N LYS A 32 -13.16 3.49 8.40
CA LYS A 32 -13.62 2.41 7.53
C LYS A 32 -12.41 1.97 6.71
N GLY A 33 -11.97 0.72 6.91
CA GLY A 33 -10.81 0.16 6.18
C GLY A 33 -10.98 0.22 4.66
N ILE A 34 -9.98 -0.29 3.93
CA ILE A 34 -10.02 -0.30 2.47
C ILE A 34 -11.17 -1.18 2.00
N LYS A 35 -12.04 -0.65 1.13
CA LYS A 35 -13.22 -1.37 0.63
C LYS A 35 -12.83 -2.72 0.02
N GLY A 36 -13.49 -3.80 0.47
CA GLY A 36 -13.21 -5.15 -0.01
C GLY A 36 -12.05 -5.87 0.70
N HIS A 37 -11.42 -5.22 1.67
CA HIS A 37 -10.34 -5.79 2.47
C HIS A 37 -10.73 -5.90 3.95
N ALA A 38 -10.06 -6.80 4.67
CA ALA A 38 -10.21 -6.92 6.12
C ALA A 38 -9.78 -5.61 6.81
N PRO A 39 -10.40 -5.24 7.94
CA PRO A 39 -9.97 -4.10 8.73
C PRO A 39 -8.49 -4.24 9.11
N SER A 40 -7.71 -3.18 8.88
CA SER A 40 -6.29 -3.17 9.23
C SER A 40 -6.13 -3.14 10.76
N PRO A 41 -5.20 -3.90 11.35
CA PRO A 41 -4.99 -3.95 12.81
C PRO A 41 -4.21 -2.74 13.33
N VAL A 42 -4.56 -1.52 12.90
CA VAL A 42 -3.82 -0.26 13.16
C VAL A 42 -3.53 -0.08 14.64
N LYS A 43 -4.56 -0.17 15.49
CA LYS A 43 -4.43 -0.03 16.94
C LYS A 43 -3.55 -1.11 17.56
N GLY A 44 -3.72 -2.36 17.13
CA GLY A 44 -2.95 -3.49 17.65
C GLY A 44 -1.47 -3.37 17.31
N LEU A 45 -1.16 -2.98 16.08
CA LEU A 45 0.23 -2.82 15.62
C LEU A 45 0.92 -1.66 16.32
N LYS A 46 0.24 -0.52 16.47
CA LYS A 46 0.77 0.61 17.24
C LYS A 46 1.12 0.20 18.68
N GLN A 47 0.23 -0.52 19.35
CA GLN A 47 0.48 -1.04 20.70
C GLN A 47 1.65 -2.03 20.76
N ALA A 48 1.78 -2.92 19.77
CA ALA A 48 2.89 -3.86 19.72
C ALA A 48 4.24 -3.14 19.53
N LEU A 49 4.29 -2.12 18.66
CA LEU A 49 5.48 -1.29 18.45
C LEU A 49 5.86 -0.46 19.69
N GLN A 50 4.87 0.06 20.41
CA GLN A 50 5.09 0.82 21.66
C GLN A 50 5.76 -0.01 22.77
N LYS A 51 5.64 -1.34 22.73
CA LYS A 51 6.31 -2.23 23.69
C LYS A 51 7.80 -2.40 23.41
N CYS A 52 8.25 -2.16 22.17
CA CYS A 52 9.63 -2.38 21.75
C CYS A 52 10.38 -1.12 21.32
N SER A 53 9.69 0.01 21.13
CA SER A 53 10.25 1.25 20.61
C SER A 53 9.49 2.48 21.08
N THR A 54 10.09 3.65 20.92
CA THR A 54 9.39 4.93 21.07
C THR A 54 8.55 5.17 19.82
N VAL A 55 7.22 5.25 19.95
CA VAL A 55 6.32 5.45 18.81
C VAL A 55 5.74 6.86 18.82
N VAL A 56 6.00 7.61 17.76
CA VAL A 56 5.51 8.98 17.57
C VAL A 56 4.40 8.98 16.53
N SER A 57 3.26 9.59 16.84
CA SER A 57 2.20 9.82 15.85
C SER A 57 2.59 10.95 14.92
N MET A 58 2.56 10.70 13.62
CA MET A 58 2.84 11.71 12.60
C MET A 58 1.59 11.96 11.76
N ASP A 59 1.31 13.23 11.46
CA ASP A 59 0.31 13.58 10.46
C ASP A 59 0.82 13.16 9.08
N GLU A 60 0.01 12.43 8.34
CA GLU A 60 0.35 11.88 7.03
C GLU A 60 0.21 12.95 5.92
N PHE A 61 0.53 14.22 6.21
CA PHE A 61 0.20 15.38 5.37
C PHE A 61 0.49 15.12 3.89
N ARG A 62 -0.57 14.79 3.15
CA ARG A 62 -0.54 14.52 1.70
C ARG A 62 0.59 13.57 1.26
N THR A 63 1.05 12.65 2.11
CA THR A 63 2.14 11.70 1.79
C THR A 63 1.79 10.81 0.60
N SER A 64 0.50 10.57 0.37
CA SER A 64 -0.03 9.85 -0.80
C SER A 64 -0.23 10.71 -2.04
N LYS A 65 0.00 12.03 -1.97
CA LYS A 65 -0.26 12.97 -3.09
C LYS A 65 0.96 13.79 -3.48
N LEU A 66 1.94 13.94 -2.60
CA LEU A 66 3.15 14.70 -2.85
C LEU A 66 4.35 13.76 -2.99
N CYS A 67 5.27 14.11 -3.87
CA CYS A 67 6.56 13.44 -3.96
C CYS A 67 7.36 13.67 -2.67
N SER A 68 7.98 12.62 -2.13
CA SER A 68 8.81 12.72 -0.92
C SER A 68 10.08 13.55 -1.11
N GLN A 69 10.51 13.78 -2.35
CA GLN A 69 11.77 14.47 -2.65
C GLN A 69 11.55 15.89 -3.14
N CYS A 70 10.75 16.08 -4.19
CA CYS A 70 10.51 17.40 -4.76
C CYS A 70 9.24 18.08 -4.22
N HIS A 71 8.45 17.39 -3.39
CA HIS A 71 7.18 17.87 -2.82
C HIS A 71 6.12 18.31 -3.85
N GLN A 72 6.34 18.00 -5.13
CA GLN A 72 5.37 18.27 -6.18
C GLN A 72 4.21 17.26 -6.13
N THR A 73 3.07 17.68 -6.68
CA THR A 73 1.88 16.83 -6.75
C THR A 73 2.13 15.67 -7.71
N LEU A 74 1.81 14.45 -7.26
CA LEU A 74 1.91 13.24 -8.06
C LEU A 74 0.73 13.14 -9.04
N SER A 75 1.00 12.61 -10.22
CA SER A 75 0.02 12.40 -11.30
C SER A 75 -0.42 10.94 -11.36
N SER A 76 -1.62 10.68 -11.88
CA SER A 76 -2.08 9.32 -12.13
C SER A 76 -1.38 8.72 -13.36
N VAL A 77 -1.00 7.45 -13.25
CA VAL A 77 -0.33 6.75 -14.34
C VAL A 77 -1.34 6.06 -15.23
N ARG A 78 -1.14 6.15 -16.55
CA ARG A 78 -1.86 5.34 -17.53
C ARG A 78 -1.04 4.11 -17.89
N TYR A 79 -1.68 2.95 -17.84
CA TYR A 79 -1.08 1.69 -18.29
C TYR A 79 -1.90 1.11 -19.43
N SER A 80 -1.19 0.52 -20.40
CA SER A 80 -1.81 -0.33 -21.42
C SER A 80 -2.33 -1.60 -20.75
N VAL A 81 -3.65 -1.74 -20.67
CA VAL A 81 -4.28 -2.94 -20.11
C VAL A 81 -4.99 -3.70 -21.22
N ASN A 82 -4.85 -5.03 -21.21
CA ASN A 82 -5.60 -5.87 -22.14
C ASN A 82 -7.07 -5.92 -21.70
N THR A 83 -7.95 -5.25 -22.43
CA THR A 83 -9.36 -5.08 -22.08
C THR A 83 -10.22 -6.27 -22.47
N LYS A 84 -9.75 -7.07 -23.43
CA LYS A 84 -10.43 -8.28 -23.88
C LYS A 84 -10.11 -9.52 -23.06
N LEU A 85 -9.28 -9.43 -22.00
CA LEU A 85 -9.12 -10.56 -21.09
C LEU A 85 -10.48 -10.91 -20.46
N PRO A 86 -11.04 -12.10 -20.77
CA PRO A 86 -12.34 -12.45 -20.22
C PRO A 86 -12.23 -12.46 -18.70
N ARG A 87 -13.19 -11.80 -18.01
CA ARG A 87 -13.36 -11.97 -16.57
C ARG A 87 -13.37 -13.46 -16.28
N ARG A 88 -12.62 -13.87 -15.25
CA ARG A 88 -12.41 -15.28 -14.94
C ARG A 88 -13.77 -15.92 -14.64
N LYS A 89 -14.31 -16.68 -15.60
CA LYS A 89 -15.59 -17.37 -15.43
C LYS A 89 -15.34 -18.62 -14.59
N LYS A 90 -16.11 -18.75 -13.51
CA LYS A 90 -16.17 -19.98 -12.71
C LYS A 90 -17.51 -20.64 -12.99
N ARG A 91 -17.51 -21.96 -13.20
CA ARG A 91 -18.73 -22.76 -13.24
C ARG A 91 -18.57 -23.89 -12.22
N LYS A 92 -19.49 -23.97 -11.25
CA LYS A 92 -19.43 -24.95 -10.14
C LYS A 92 -18.04 -25.02 -9.46
N GLY A 93 -17.45 -23.87 -9.14
CA GLY A 93 -16.13 -23.78 -8.49
C GLY A 93 -14.91 -24.00 -9.40
N VAL A 94 -15.09 -24.57 -10.60
CA VAL A 94 -14.00 -24.82 -11.55
C VAL A 94 -13.76 -23.58 -12.43
N VAL A 95 -12.50 -23.19 -12.56
CA VAL A 95 -12.05 -22.09 -13.43
C VAL A 95 -12.05 -22.60 -14.87
N LEU A 96 -12.86 -21.98 -15.73
CA LEU A 96 -12.88 -22.32 -17.15
C LEU A 96 -11.61 -21.81 -17.86
N VAL A 97 -11.09 -22.62 -18.79
CA VAL A 97 -9.94 -22.27 -19.63
C VAL A 97 -10.26 -21.03 -20.46
N ARG A 98 -9.32 -20.08 -20.50
CA ARG A 98 -9.45 -18.87 -21.31
C ARG A 98 -9.01 -19.17 -22.74
N ASN A 99 -9.92 -19.06 -23.70
CA ASN A 99 -9.51 -18.88 -25.09
C ASN A 99 -8.84 -17.50 -25.21
N ARG A 100 -7.53 -17.47 -25.50
CA ARG A 100 -6.78 -16.24 -25.80
C ARG A 100 -7.12 -15.79 -27.23
N ALA A 101 -8.34 -15.33 -27.45
CA ALA A 101 -8.67 -14.62 -28.68
C ALA A 101 -8.25 -13.15 -28.53
N GLU A 102 -7.49 -12.66 -29.51
CA GLU A 102 -7.05 -11.28 -29.78
C GLU A 102 -6.84 -10.34 -28.58
N VAL A 103 -5.57 -9.96 -28.39
CA VAL A 103 -5.16 -8.96 -27.42
C VAL A 103 -5.48 -7.57 -27.98
N GLN A 104 -6.47 -6.90 -27.40
CA GLN A 104 -6.64 -5.45 -27.57
C GLN A 104 -6.21 -4.74 -26.29
N PHE A 105 -5.27 -3.82 -26.44
CA PHE A 105 -4.80 -2.96 -25.37
C PHE A 105 -5.52 -1.62 -25.42
N GLU A 106 -5.99 -1.14 -24.28
CA GLU A 106 -6.43 0.24 -24.10
C GLU A 106 -5.60 0.87 -22.99
N GLU A 107 -5.30 2.17 -23.12
CA GLU A 107 -4.76 2.93 -22.01
C GLU A 107 -5.86 3.14 -20.96
N LYS A 108 -5.59 2.70 -19.73
CA LYS A 108 -6.45 3.00 -18.59
C LYS A 108 -5.67 3.71 -17.51
N GLU A 109 -6.31 4.72 -16.95
CA GLU A 109 -5.83 5.40 -15.76
C GLU A 109 -5.87 4.45 -14.56
N CYS A 110 -4.74 4.31 -13.89
CA CYS A 110 -4.62 3.51 -12.68
C CYS A 110 -4.62 4.44 -11.46
N HIS A 111 -5.79 4.59 -10.83
CA HIS A 111 -5.94 5.44 -9.64
C HIS A 111 -5.17 4.93 -8.41
N GLY A 112 -4.63 3.71 -8.45
CA GLY A 112 -3.86 3.11 -7.36
C GLY A 112 -2.36 3.39 -7.39
N VAL A 113 -1.86 3.95 -8.49
CA VAL A 113 -0.43 4.23 -8.68
C VAL A 113 -0.27 5.67 -9.14
N LEU A 114 0.54 6.43 -8.40
CA LEU A 114 0.86 7.81 -8.71
C LEU A 114 2.36 7.95 -9.01
N ARG A 115 2.72 8.83 -9.93
CA ARG A 115 4.11 9.07 -10.36
C ARG A 115 4.48 10.53 -10.18
N CYS A 116 5.75 10.78 -9.85
CA CYS A 116 6.32 12.11 -9.95
C CYS A 116 6.80 12.34 -11.40
N ASP A 117 6.24 13.34 -12.08
CA ASP A 117 6.62 13.69 -13.45
C ASP A 117 7.67 14.81 -13.51
N TYR A 118 8.17 15.27 -12.36
CA TYR A 118 9.16 16.33 -12.32
C TYR A 118 10.52 15.83 -12.83
N ALA A 119 10.98 16.38 -13.95
CA ALA A 119 12.16 15.92 -14.69
C ALA A 119 13.45 15.92 -13.85
N ASN A 120 13.56 16.84 -12.89
CA ASN A 120 14.73 16.96 -12.01
C ASN A 120 14.55 16.21 -10.68
N CYS A 121 13.50 15.40 -10.55
CA CYS A 121 13.36 14.49 -9.43
C CYS A 121 14.13 13.20 -9.77
N THR A 122 15.42 13.18 -9.45
CA THR A 122 16.16 11.93 -9.35
C THR A 122 15.45 11.09 -8.29
N GLY A 123 15.03 9.86 -8.61
CA GLY A 123 14.43 8.99 -7.60
C GLY A 123 15.36 8.84 -6.39
N ILE A 124 14.84 8.35 -5.27
CA ILE A 124 15.66 8.01 -4.11
C ILE A 124 16.78 7.07 -4.59
N GLU A 125 18.02 7.53 -4.59
CA GLU A 125 19.20 6.66 -4.68
C GLU A 125 19.19 5.82 -3.41
N THR A 126 18.71 4.59 -3.51
CA THR A 126 18.73 3.58 -2.44
C THR A 126 20.03 2.80 -2.46
#